data_AF-A0A2N2C9V4-F1
#
_entry.id   AF-A0A2N2C9V4-F1
#
_cell.length_a   1.000
_cell.length_b   1.000
_cell.length_c   1.000
_cell.angle_alpha   90.00
_cell.angle_beta   90.00
_cell.angle_gamma   90.00
#
_symmetry.space_group_name_H-M   'P 1'
#
loop_
_entity.id
_entity.type
_entity.pdbx_description
1 polymer ?
#
loop_
_entity_poly.entity_id
_entity_poly.type
_entity_poly.pdbx_seq_one_letter_code
_entity_poly.pdbx_strand_id
1 'polypeptide(L)' 'MDKKTTFETSIEKLEKIVHDLTTEDLTLEGSIKTYKEGMALVKHCNDSIDKIEKELEILTNRKV' A
#
# COMPACT_ATOMS: atom_id res chain seq x y z
N MET A 1 3.61 -7.52 20.42
CA MET A 1 3.64 -6.25 19.69
C MET A 1 2.88 -6.45 18.39
N ASP A 2 1.58 -6.19 18.43
CA ASP A 2 0.69 -6.27 17.28
C ASP A 2 1.19 -5.31 16.19
N LYS A 3 1.82 -5.86 15.15
CA LYS A 3 2.13 -5.13 13.92
C LYS A 3 0.80 -4.86 13.21
N LYS A 4 0.01 -3.93 13.73
CA LYS A 4 -0.98 -3.23 12.91
C LYS A 4 -0.20 -2.66 11.73
N THR A 5 -0.58 -3.05 10.53
CA THR A 5 -0.06 -2.48 9.29
C THR A 5 -0.42 -1.00 9.30
N THR A 6 0.50 -0.16 9.78
CA THR A 6 0.33 1.30 9.71
C THR A 6 0.55 1.74 8.27
N PHE A 7 0.12 2.95 7.95
CA PHE A 7 0.37 3.55 6.64
C PHE A 7 1.88 3.59 6.35
N GLU A 8 2.68 4.04 7.32
CA GLU A 8 4.15 4.08 7.24
C GLU A 8 4.75 2.70 6.95
N THR A 9 4.36 1.65 7.67
CA THR A 9 4.83 0.28 7.40
C THR A 9 4.40 -0.21 6.01
N SER A 10 3.27 0.25 5.50
CA SER A 10 2.82 -0.08 4.15
C SER A 10 3.66 0.63 3.09
N ILE A 11 4.09 1.86 3.35
CA ILE A 11 5.03 2.58 2.47
C ILE A 11 6.42 1.93 2.48
N GLU A 12 6.98 1.60 3.65
CA GLU A 12 8.28 0.91 3.74
C GLU A 12 8.30 -0.43 2.97
N LYS A 13 7.20 -1.18 3.05
CA LYS A 13 7.04 -2.43 2.29
C LYS A 13 6.98 -2.17 0.78
N LEU A 14 6.33 -1.08 0.35
CA LEU A 14 6.23 -0.73 -1.06
C LEU A 14 7.60 -0.34 -1.63
N GLU A 15 8.38 0.44 -0.88
CA GLU A 15 9.75 0.79 -1.24
C GLU A 15 10.63 -0.46 -1.40
N LYS A 16 10.50 -1.41 -0.47
CA LYS A 16 11.20 -2.70 -0.58
C LYS A 16 10.78 -3.48 -1.82
N ILE A 17 9.48 -3.55 -2.12
CA ILE A 17 8.97 -4.23 -3.32
C ILE A 17 9.54 -3.59 -4.60
N VAL A 18 9.58 -2.25 -4.65
CA VAL A 18 10.17 -1.53 -5.79
C VAL A 18 11.67 -1.84 -5.90
N HIS A 19 12.40 -1.85 -4.78
CA HIS A 19 13.81 -2.22 -4.76
C HIS A 19 14.02 -3.65 -5.29
N ASP A 20 13.26 -4.62 -4.78
CA ASP A 20 13.35 -6.03 -5.17
C ASP A 20 13.01 -6.24 -6.66
N LEU A 21 12.09 -5.45 -7.22
CA LEU A 21 11.76 -5.47 -8.67
C LEU A 21 12.88 -4.88 -9.56
N THR A 22 13.79 -4.09 -8.98
CA THR A 22 14.91 -3.48 -9.71
C THR A 22 16.22 -4.26 -9.59
N THR A 23 16.28 -5.26 -8.71
CA THR A 23 17.45 -6.15 -8.60
C THR A 23 17.52 -7.17 -9.73
N GLU A 24 18.72 -7.35 -10.28
CA GLU A 24 19.00 -8.25 -11.41
C GLU A 24 18.84 -9.75 -11.08
N ASP A 25 18.79 -10.11 -9.79
CA ASP A 25 18.64 -11.49 -9.31
C ASP A 25 17.19 -12.00 -9.28
N LEU A 26 16.20 -11.17 -9.62
CA LEU A 26 14.80 -11.57 -9.54
C LEU A 26 14.38 -12.37 -10.79
N THR A 27 14.00 -13.63 -10.59
CA THR A 27 13.46 -14.45 -11.67
C THR A 27 12.15 -13.86 -12.21
N LEU A 28 11.78 -14.22 -13.45
CA LEU A 28 10.52 -13.77 -14.05
C LEU A 28 9.30 -14.13 -13.17
N GLU A 29 9.28 -15.33 -12.61
CA GLU A 29 8.22 -15.77 -11.71
C GLU A 29 8.22 -14.98 -10.38
N GLY A 30 9.41 -14.73 -9.83
CA GLY A 30 9.59 -13.87 -8.66
C GLY A 30 9.09 -12.45 -8.92
N SER A 31 9.40 -11.88 -10.08
CA SER A 31 8.96 -10.55 -10.50
C SER A 31 7.45 -10.44 -10.56
N ILE A 32 6.76 -11.44 -11.12
CA ILE A 32 5.29 -11.47 -11.18
C ILE A 32 4.69 -11.53 -9.77
N LYS A 33 5.28 -12.32 -8.87
CA LYS A 33 4.81 -12.43 -7.49
C LYS A 33 5.00 -11.12 -6.73
N THR A 34 6.21 -10.56 -6.76
CA THR A 34 6.55 -9.29 -6.10
C THR A 34 5.69 -8.14 -6.63
N TYR A 35 5.44 -8.09 -7.93
CA TYR A 35 4.54 -7.10 -8.52
C TYR A 35 3.10 -7.22 -8.00
N LYS A 36 2.55 -8.44 -7.93
CA LYS A 36 1.20 -8.66 -7.37
C LYS A 36 1.10 -8.25 -5.91
N GLU A 37 2.13 -8.54 -5.12
CA GLU A 37 2.20 -8.08 -3.73
C GLU A 37 2.23 -6.55 -3.64
N GLY A 38 3.00 -5.89 -4.51
CA GLY A 38 3.03 -4.43 -4.63
C GLY A 38 1.67 -3.82 -4.97
N MET A 39 0.98 -4.38 -5.97
CA MET A 39 -0.35 -3.93 -6.34
C MET A 39 -1.37 -4.06 -5.21
N ALA A 40 -1.33 -5.19 -4.49
CA ALA A 40 -2.22 -5.42 -3.35
C ALA A 40 -1.96 -4.39 -2.23
N LEU A 41 -0.69 -4.06 -1.99
CA LEU A 41 -0.28 -3.09 -0.98
C LEU A 41 -0.70 -1.67 -1.35
N VAL A 42 -0.51 -1.26 -2.62
CA VAL A 42 -0.99 0.04 -3.13
C VAL A 42 -2.51 0.15 -2.97
N LYS A 43 -3.25 -0.91 -3.31
CA LYS A 43 -4.70 -0.95 -3.13
C LYS A 43 -5.08 -0.76 -1.65
N HIS A 44 -4.41 -1.47 -0.74
CA HIS A 44 -4.66 -1.33 0.69
C HIS A 44 -4.41 0.10 1.20
N CYS A 45 -3.35 0.76 0.72
CA CYS A 45 -3.07 2.16 1.06
C CYS A 45 -4.17 3.10 0.57
N ASN A 46 -4.61 2.95 -0.69
CA ASN A 46 -5.71 3.75 -1.25
C ASN A 46 -7.01 3.53 -0.46
N ASP A 47 -7.38 2.28 -0.19
CA ASP A 47 -8.59 1.95 0.58
C ASP A 47 -8.54 2.56 1.99
N SER A 48 -7.34 2.63 2.59
CA SER A 48 -7.15 3.26 3.91
C SER A 48 -7.31 4.78 3.85
N ILE A 49 -6.79 5.43 2.82
CA ILE A 49 -6.95 6.87 2.59
C ILE A 49 -8.42 7.20 2.34
N ASP A 50 -9.07 6.49 1.41
CA ASP A 50 -10.50 6.66 1.08
C ASP A 50 -11.38 6.57 2.33
N LYS A 51 -11.06 5.65 3.24
CA LYS A 51 -11.80 5.50 4.49
C LYS A 51 -11.65 6.73 5.38
N ILE A 52 -10.42 7.23 5.52
CA ILE A 52 -10.13 8.45 6.31
C ILE A 52 -10.81 9.66 5.66
N GLU A 53 -10.76 9.79 4.34
CA GLU A 53 -11.43 10.87 3.60
C GLU A 53 -12.95 10.86 3.82
N LYS A 54 -13.59 9.68 3.75
CA LYS A 54 -15.02 9.54 4.05
C LYS A 54 -15.37 9.89 5.49
N GLU A 55 -14.54 9.46 6.46
CA GLU A 55 -14.73 9.82 7.85
C GLU A 55 -14.61 11.35 8.05
N LEU A 56 -13.64 11.99 7.38
CA LEU A 56 -13.48 13.44 7.39
C LEU A 56 -14.66 14.16 6.74
N GLU A 57 -15.20 13.65 5.62
CA GLU A 57 -16.35 14.22 4.92
C GLU A 57 -17.61 14.21 5.80
N ILE A 58 -17.84 13.12 6.53
CA ILE A 58 -18.93 13.01 7.52
C ILE A 58 -18.72 14.02 8.66
N LEU A 59 -17.51 14.12 9.21
CA LEU A 59 -17.19 15.01 10.33
C LEU A 59 -17.26 16.50 9.95
N THR A 60 -16.90 16.83 8.71
CA THR A 60 -16.88 18.22 8.23
C THR A 60 -18.23 18.68 7.64
N ASN A 61 -19.22 17.78 7.54
CA ASN A 61 -20.59 18.06 7.09
C ASN A 61 -20.65 19.02 5.88
N ARG A 62 -19.71 18.85 4.94
CA ARG A 62 -19.66 19.64 3.71
C ARG A 62 -20.67 19.05 2.73
N LYS A 63 -21.96 19.18 3.06
CA LYS A 63 -22.98 19.23 2.03
C LYS A 63 -22.66 20.44 1.17
N VAL A 64 -22.39 20.16 -0.11
CA VAL A 64 -22.36 21.14 -1.20
C VAL A 64 -23.59 22.02 -1.15
#